data_AF-A0A3C1TZP6-F1
#
_entry.id   AF-A0A3C1TZP6-F1
#
_cell.length_a   1.000
_cell.length_b   1.000
_cell.length_c   1.000
_cell.angle_alpha   90.00
_cell.angle_beta   90.00
_cell.angle_gamma   90.00
#
_symmetry.space_group_name_H-M   'P 1'
#
loop_
_entity.id
_entity.type
_entity.pdbx_description
1 polymer ?
#
loop_
_entity_poly.entity_id
_entity_poly.type
_entity_poly.pdbx_seq_one_letter_code
_entity_poly.pdbx_strand_id
1 'polypeptide(L)'
;GGKILSAPDIGKAAVADAGPERDAANMMLGLLGSVVADAVLTMGCWRGVVIAGGIVAHIQPLVADSPFAARFRHNGTMAPLLQAVPVWLSFDPHAGLRGAAAGFSNSHMAARMISPDQS
;
A
#
# COMPACT_ATOMS: atom_id res chain seq x y z
N GLY A 1 16.41 20.23 19.06
CA GLY A 1 16.16 20.51 17.64
C GLY A 1 16.01 19.20 16.92
N GLY A 2 14.90 18.98 16.22
CA GLY A 2 14.66 17.74 15.48
C GLY A 2 15.52 17.68 14.22
N LYS A 3 16.19 16.55 13.98
CA LYS A 3 16.92 16.29 12.75
C LYS A 3 15.92 16.21 11.59
N ILE A 4 16.12 17.01 10.54
CA ILE A 4 15.31 16.90 9.32
C ILE A 4 15.78 15.67 8.55
N LEU A 5 14.89 14.71 8.35
CA LEU A 5 15.15 13.47 7.62
C LEU A 5 14.25 13.37 6.39
N SER A 6 14.76 12.75 5.33
CA SER A 6 13.95 12.39 4.18
C SER A 6 13.07 11.17 4.50
N ALA A 7 11.98 10.96 3.76
CA ALA A 7 11.11 9.80 3.97
C ALA A 7 11.86 8.44 3.84
N PRO A 8 12.75 8.23 2.86
CA PRO A 8 13.60 7.03 2.82
C PRO A 8 14.49 6.86 4.05
N ASP A 9 15.04 7.96 4.59
CA ASP A 9 15.91 7.89 5.76
C ASP A 9 15.13 7.60 7.04
N ILE A 10 13.90 8.14 7.17
CA ILE A 10 12.97 7.77 8.23
C ILE A 10 12.67 6.27 8.16
N GLY A 11 12.36 5.73 6.98
CA GLY A 11 12.09 4.30 6.83
C GLY A 11 13.27 3.41 7.23
N LYS A 12 14.49 3.77 6.81
CA LYS A 12 15.71 3.06 7.22
C LYS A 12 15.95 3.12 8.72
N ALA A 13 15.86 4.31 9.31
CA ALA A 13 16.05 4.52 10.75
C ALA A 13 14.98 3.79 11.57
N ALA A 14 13.73 3.83 11.12
CA ALA A 14 12.62 3.13 11.74
C ALA A 14 12.91 1.63 11.83
N VAL A 15 13.41 0.98 10.77
CA VAL A 15 13.73 -0.46 10.81
C VAL A 15 14.88 -0.76 11.77
N ALA A 16 15.85 0.14 11.91
CA ALA A 16 17.06 -0.08 12.69
C ALA A 16 16.83 -0.08 14.21
N ASP A 17 16.05 0.88 14.75
CA ASP A 17 15.85 1.01 16.20
C ASP A 17 14.45 1.57 16.54
N ALA A 18 14.07 1.44 17.81
CA ALA A 18 12.92 2.12 18.37
C ALA A 18 13.22 3.62 18.55
N GLY A 19 12.24 4.47 18.29
CA GLY A 19 12.38 5.91 18.37
C GLY A 19 11.30 6.66 17.59
N PRO A 20 11.41 8.00 17.49
CA PRO A 20 10.43 8.82 16.77
C PRO A 20 10.19 8.37 15.31
N GLU A 21 11.21 7.81 14.65
CA GLU A 21 11.12 7.28 13.29
C GLU A 21 10.27 6.00 13.24
N ARG A 22 10.43 5.10 14.22
CA ARG A 22 9.59 3.90 14.39
C ARG A 22 8.14 4.30 14.67
N ASP A 23 7.93 5.31 15.51
CA ASP A 23 6.59 5.81 15.83
C ASP A 23 5.92 6.43 14.59
N ALA A 24 6.67 7.20 13.80
CA ALA A 24 6.18 7.74 12.54
C ALA A 24 5.82 6.62 11.54
N ALA A 25 6.65 5.59 11.41
CA ALA A 25 6.38 4.44 10.55
C ALA A 25 5.13 3.66 11.02
N ASN A 26 4.98 3.45 12.33
CA ASN A 26 3.80 2.79 12.92
C ASN A 26 2.53 3.62 12.73
N MET A 27 2.62 4.94 12.86
CA MET A 27 1.50 5.84 12.58
C MET A 27 1.06 5.73 11.12
N MET A 28 2.01 5.79 10.18
CA MET A 28 1.73 5.61 8.75
C MET A 28 1.10 4.24 8.46
N LEU A 29 1.65 3.15 9.01
CA LEU A 29 1.12 1.79 8.83
C LEU A 29 -0.28 1.63 9.44
N GLY A 30 -0.54 2.24 10.60
CA GLY A 30 -1.88 2.25 11.19
C GLY A 30 -2.90 3.00 10.33
N LEU A 31 -2.53 4.18 9.82
CA LEU A 31 -3.38 4.95 8.90
C LEU A 31 -3.65 4.19 7.60
N LEU A 32 -2.61 3.56 7.05
CA LEU A 32 -2.72 2.70 5.86
C LEU A 32 -3.71 1.56 6.10
N GLY A 33 -3.66 0.90 7.26
CA GLY A 33 -4.61 -0.16 7.62
C GLY A 33 -6.06 0.31 7.58
N SER A 34 -6.35 1.49 8.14
CA SER A 34 -7.69 2.09 8.11
C SER A 34 -8.14 2.44 6.68
N VAL A 35 -7.28 3.08 5.89
CA VAL A 35 -7.61 3.44 4.49
C VAL A 35 -7.88 2.20 3.64
N VAL A 36 -7.09 1.14 3.83
CA VAL A 36 -7.27 -0.13 3.09
C VAL A 36 -8.58 -0.81 3.51
N ALA A 37 -8.97 -0.76 4.78
CA ALA A 37 -10.26 -1.27 5.24
C ALA A 37 -11.43 -0.51 4.59
N ASP A 38 -11.38 0.82 4.60
CA ASP A 38 -12.42 1.65 3.97
C ASP A 38 -12.53 1.39 2.46
N ALA A 39 -11.40 1.23 1.78
CA ALA A 39 -11.36 0.87 0.36
C ALA A 39 -12.01 -0.50 0.09
N VAL A 40 -11.75 -1.50 0.94
CA VAL A 40 -12.37 -2.83 0.80
C VAL A 40 -13.88 -2.75 0.96
N LEU A 41 -14.36 -2.05 1.99
CA LEU A 41 -15.79 -1.90 2.25
C LEU A 41 -16.49 -1.11 1.15
N THR A 42 -15.84 -0.06 0.65
CA THR A 42 -16.40 0.83 -0.37
C THR A 42 -16.47 0.16 -1.74
N MET A 43 -15.42 -0.57 -2.14
CA MET A 43 -15.30 -1.16 -3.48
C MET A 43 -15.76 -2.62 -3.55
N GLY A 44 -16.05 -3.26 -2.41
CA GLY A 44 -16.41 -4.67 -2.34
C GLY A 44 -15.26 -5.62 -2.65
N CYS A 45 -14.02 -5.27 -2.25
CA CYS A 45 -12.81 -6.06 -2.52
C CYS A 45 -12.68 -7.28 -1.58
N TRP A 46 -13.69 -8.13 -1.53
CA TRP A 46 -13.77 -9.27 -0.60
C TRP A 46 -12.73 -10.36 -0.86
N ARG A 47 -12.27 -10.47 -2.11
CA ARG A 47 -11.26 -11.47 -2.52
C ARG A 47 -9.83 -11.07 -2.13
N GLY A 48 -9.64 -9.88 -1.58
CA GLY A 48 -8.37 -9.42 -1.06
C GLY A 48 -7.88 -8.12 -1.68
N VAL A 49 -6.76 -7.65 -1.13
CA VAL A 49 -6.10 -6.41 -1.54
C VAL A 49 -4.61 -6.66 -1.74
N VAL A 50 -4.05 -6.09 -2.79
CA VAL A 50 -2.61 -6.03 -3.01
C VAL A 50 -2.15 -4.60 -2.77
N ILE A 51 -1.28 -4.40 -1.79
CA ILE A 51 -0.60 -3.13 -1.55
C ILE A 51 0.62 -3.08 -2.48
N ALA A 52 0.56 -2.19 -3.46
CA ALA A 52 1.65 -1.88 -4.36
C ALA A 52 2.30 -0.56 -3.95
N GLY A 53 3.63 -0.45 -4.12
CA GLY A 53 4.38 0.78 -3.86
C GLY A 53 5.68 0.52 -3.09
N GLY A 54 6.63 1.44 -3.23
CA GLY A 54 7.99 1.26 -2.69
C GLY A 54 8.08 1.39 -1.17
N ILE A 55 7.30 2.28 -0.56
CA ILE A 55 7.55 2.64 0.86
C ILE A 55 7.25 1.50 1.83
N VAL A 56 6.13 0.80 1.67
CA VAL A 56 5.77 -0.34 2.51
C VAL A 56 6.73 -1.51 2.28
N ALA A 57 7.25 -1.68 1.06
CA ALA A 57 8.28 -2.66 0.77
C ALA A 57 9.60 -2.34 1.52
N HIS A 58 9.98 -1.06 1.64
CA HIS A 58 11.18 -0.63 2.37
C HIS A 58 11.07 -0.83 3.89
N ILE A 59 9.86 -0.78 4.45
CA ILE A 59 9.61 -0.99 5.89
C ILE A 59 8.88 -2.30 6.18
N GLN A 60 8.94 -3.25 5.25
CA GLN A 60 8.26 -4.55 5.34
C GLN A 60 8.48 -5.29 6.67
N PRO A 61 9.70 -5.28 7.27
CA PRO A 61 9.92 -5.93 8.57
C PRO A 61 9.03 -5.40 9.69
N LEU A 62 8.52 -4.17 9.55
CA LEU A 62 7.67 -3.53 10.56
C LEU A 62 6.21 -3.95 10.45
N VAL A 63 5.76 -4.41 9.28
CA VAL A 63 4.33 -4.54 8.97
C VAL A 63 3.63 -5.52 9.92
N ALA A 64 4.26 -6.66 10.21
CA ALA A 64 3.70 -7.71 11.06
C ALA A 64 3.45 -7.23 12.50
N ASP A 65 4.38 -6.44 13.05
CA ASP A 65 4.33 -5.96 14.44
C ASP A 65 3.72 -4.55 14.56
N SER A 66 3.31 -3.94 13.44
CA SER A 66 2.71 -2.62 13.41
C SER A 66 1.21 -2.63 13.71
N PRO A 67 0.60 -1.46 13.98
CA PRO A 67 -0.84 -1.33 14.10
C PRO A 67 -1.64 -1.64 12.81
N PHE A 68 -0.99 -1.91 11.67
CA PHE A 68 -1.66 -2.11 10.38
C PHE A 68 -2.78 -3.16 10.45
N ALA A 69 -2.48 -4.37 10.93
CA ALA A 69 -3.45 -5.46 10.94
C ALA A 69 -4.63 -5.17 11.87
N ALA A 70 -4.35 -4.62 13.05
CA ALA A 70 -5.38 -4.23 14.01
C ALA A 70 -6.29 -3.12 13.46
N ARG A 71 -5.71 -2.12 12.77
CA ARG A 71 -6.45 -1.04 12.12
C ARG A 71 -7.25 -1.51 10.92
N PHE A 72 -6.70 -2.39 10.10
CA PHE A 72 -7.42 -2.97 8.96
C PHE A 72 -8.59 -3.85 9.43
N ARG A 73 -8.39 -4.68 10.45
CA ARG A 73 -9.42 -5.61 10.95
C ARG A 73 -10.43 -4.93 11.90
N HIS A 74 -10.36 -3.61 12.04
CA HIS A 74 -11.19 -2.70 12.86
C HIS A 74 -12.36 -3.34 13.61
N ASN A 75 -12.44 -3.18 14.93
CA ASN A 75 -13.47 -3.76 15.81
C ASN A 75 -14.84 -3.05 15.75
N GLY A 76 -15.34 -2.75 14.56
CA GLY A 76 -16.65 -2.13 14.34
C GLY A 76 -17.70 -3.12 13.84
N THR A 77 -18.90 -2.63 13.51
CA THR A 77 -19.98 -3.48 12.98
C THR A 77 -19.57 -4.26 11.72
N MET A 78 -18.68 -3.69 10.90
CA MET A 78 -18.18 -4.30 9.66
C MET A 78 -16.94 -5.19 9.86
N ALA A 79 -16.42 -5.34 11.09
CA ALA A 79 -15.26 -6.17 11.39
C ALA A 79 -15.35 -7.58 10.79
N PRO A 80 -16.50 -8.30 10.89
CA PRO A 80 -16.61 -9.65 10.36
C PRO A 80 -16.34 -9.74 8.85
N LEU A 81 -16.68 -8.69 8.09
CA LEU A 81 -16.45 -8.64 6.65
C LEU A 81 -14.96 -8.55 6.30
N LEU A 82 -14.17 -7.94 7.17
CA LEU A 82 -12.74 -7.69 6.96
C LEU A 82 -11.86 -8.85 7.43
N GLN A 83 -12.35 -9.69 8.35
CA GLN A 83 -11.58 -10.80 8.93
C GLN A 83 -11.03 -11.77 7.88
N ALA A 84 -11.86 -12.12 6.90
CA ALA A 84 -11.51 -13.09 5.86
C ALA A 84 -10.73 -12.49 4.68
N VAL A 85 -10.56 -11.16 4.61
CA VAL A 85 -9.98 -10.49 3.44
C VAL A 85 -8.45 -10.60 3.49
N PRO A 86 -7.83 -11.35 2.56
CA PRO A 86 -6.38 -11.45 2.52
C PRO A 86 -5.75 -10.13 2.05
N VAL A 87 -4.58 -9.80 2.60
CA VAL A 87 -3.80 -8.62 2.22
C VAL A 87 -2.41 -9.10 1.80
N TRP A 88 -1.99 -8.70 0.61
CA TRP A 88 -0.67 -9.02 0.06
C TRP A 88 0.15 -7.76 -0.14
N LEU A 89 1.48 -7.91 0.00
CA LEU A 89 2.44 -6.88 -0.39
C LEU A 89 3.07 -7.29 -1.72
N SER A 90 3.08 -6.38 -2.69
CA SER A 90 3.81 -6.58 -3.95
C SER A 90 5.26 -6.10 -3.80
N PHE A 91 6.23 -7.00 -4.00
CA PHE A 91 7.67 -6.70 -3.98
C PHE A 91 8.28 -6.54 -5.37
N ASP A 92 7.44 -6.48 -6.38
CA ASP A 92 7.87 -6.61 -7.75
C ASP A 92 8.27 -5.23 -8.32
N PRO A 93 9.58 -4.96 -8.52
CA PRO A 93 10.07 -3.63 -8.89
C PRO A 93 9.63 -3.21 -10.29
N HIS A 94 9.19 -4.16 -11.11
CA HIS A 94 8.76 -3.92 -12.48
C HIS A 94 7.24 -4.02 -12.66
N ALA A 95 6.46 -4.10 -11.57
CA ALA A 95 5.01 -4.31 -11.65
C ALA A 95 4.32 -3.27 -12.54
N GLY A 96 4.75 -2.01 -12.47
CA GLY A 96 4.28 -0.94 -13.35
C GLY A 96 4.61 -1.17 -14.82
N LEU A 97 5.84 -1.60 -15.13
CA LEU A 97 6.26 -1.90 -16.50
C LEU A 97 5.53 -3.12 -17.08
N ARG A 98 5.34 -4.19 -16.30
CA ARG A 98 4.54 -5.34 -16.73
C ARG A 98 3.07 -4.97 -16.93
N GLY A 99 2.51 -4.16 -16.04
CA GLY A 99 1.16 -3.61 -16.21
C GLY A 99 1.03 -2.78 -17.48
N ALA A 100 2.02 -1.93 -17.77
CA ALA A 100 2.06 -1.13 -18.98
C ALA A 100 2.17 -2.00 -20.25
N ALA A 101 3.03 -3.03 -20.25
CA ALA A 101 3.15 -3.96 -21.36
C ALA A 101 1.86 -4.77 -21.60
N ALA A 102 1.21 -5.22 -20.51
CA ALA A 102 -0.07 -5.91 -20.58
C ALA A 102 -1.18 -4.99 -21.11
N GLY A 103 -1.19 -3.72 -20.67
CA GLY A 103 -2.13 -2.71 -21.14
C GLY A 103 -1.92 -2.36 -22.62
N PHE A 104 -0.67 -2.20 -23.06
CA PHE A 104 -0.33 -1.94 -24.46
C PHE A 104 -0.77 -3.09 -25.38
N SER A 105 -0.62 -4.33 -24.92
CA SER A 105 -1.03 -5.52 -25.69
C SER A 105 -2.54 -5.81 -25.61
N ASN A 106 -3.29 -5.04 -24.80
CA ASN A 106 -4.73 -5.25 -24.60
C ASN A 106 -5.53 -4.52 -25.68
N SER A 107 -6.19 -5.29 -26.55
CA SER A 107 -7.04 -4.76 -27.63
C SER A 107 -8.16 -3.85 -27.15
N HIS A 108 -8.66 -4.03 -25.93
CA HIS A 108 -9.69 -3.17 -25.34
C HIS A 108 -9.14 -1.80 -24.87
N MET A 109 -7.82 -1.65 -24.73
CA MET A 109 -7.18 -0.39 -24.37
C MET A 109 -6.75 0.44 -25.58
N ALA A 110 -6.67 -0.17 -26.77
CA ALA A 110 -6.29 0.52 -28.02
C ALA A 110 -7.20 1.73 -28.32
N ALA A 111 -8.50 1.63 -28.06
CA ALA A 111 -9.46 2.71 -28.25
C ALA A 111 -9.31 3.89 -27.26
N ARG A 112 -8.46 3.75 -26.24
CA ARG A 112 -8.20 4.78 -25.22
C ARG A 112 -6.84 5.46 -25.41
N MET A 113 -6.16 5.18 -26.52
CA MET A 113 -4.89 5.82 -26.86
C MET A 113 -5.16 7.29 -27.22
N ILE A 114 -4.65 8.21 -26.39
CA ILE A 114 -4.63 9.63 -26.71
C ILE A 114 -3.44 9.85 -27.65
N SER A 115 -3.68 9.73 -28.96
CA SER A 115 -2.69 10.13 -29.96
C SER A 115 -2.54 11.65 -29.95
N PRO A 116 -1.32 12.20 -30.03
CA PRO A 116 -1.18 13.60 -30.40
C PRO A 116 -1.78 13.77 -31.79
N ASP A 117 -2.59 14.81 -31.95
CA ASP A 117 -3.32 15.14 -33.16
C ASP A 117 -2.41 15.04 -34.41
N GLN A 118 -2.85 14.31 -35.43
CA GLN A 118 -2.16 14.25 -36.72
C GLN A 118 -2.58 15.50 -37.49
N SER A 119 -1.83 16.59 -37.30
CA SER A 119 -1.90 17.80 -38.13
C SER A 119 -1.43 17.55 -39.55
#